data_AF-A0A937WZV9-F1
#
_entry.id   AF-A0A937WZV9-F1
#
_cell.length_a   1.000
_cell.length_b   1.000
_cell.length_c   1.000
_cell.angle_alpha   90.00
_cell.angle_beta   90.00
_cell.angle_gamma   90.00
#
_symmetry.space_group_name_H-M   'P 1'
#
loop_
_entity.id
_entity.type
_entity.pdbx_description
1 polymer ?
#
loop_
_entity_poly.entity_id
_entity_poly.type
_entity_poly.pdbx_seq_one_letter_code
_entity_poly.pdbx_strand_id
1 'polypeptide(L)'
;TDLAVFFEGSIRHSAVIPIGGKNITSDIAIGLRTPLDQAEEIKRKHSSALSVRSEDGHLVEVPGVGGRPARKLSREQLTAIVGPRMEEILVFANRELKRSGFDDLMRAGVVLTGGGALMPGAAELAEQVFGMPAKIGVPDSLGGLVPADTAPMFATGIGLMLYGIENPGKKDWGNDGDHQGIGRIFGRMKRWFGDLA
;
A
#
# COMPACT_ATOMS: atom_id res chain seq x y z
N THR A 1 -0.86 7.40 4.03
CA THR A 1 -0.21 7.18 2.73
C THR A 1 1.06 7.98 2.71
N ASP A 2 2.14 7.42 2.19
CA ASP A 2 3.43 8.11 2.15
C ASP A 2 3.76 8.51 0.70
N LEU A 3 4.40 9.66 0.54
CA LEU A 3 4.89 10.18 -0.75
C LEU A 3 6.39 10.37 -0.64
N ALA A 4 7.12 9.88 -1.64
CA ALA A 4 8.56 10.13 -1.80
C ALA A 4 8.82 10.51 -3.26
N VAL A 5 9.53 11.62 -3.46
CA VAL A 5 9.89 12.16 -4.77
C VAL A 5 11.37 11.91 -5.01
N PHE A 6 11.68 11.22 -6.10
CA PHE A 6 13.04 10.88 -6.50
C PHE A 6 13.44 11.67 -7.75
N PHE A 7 14.59 12.33 -7.71
CA PHE A 7 15.16 13.03 -8.86
C PHE A 7 16.69 12.91 -8.83
N GLU A 8 17.28 12.54 -9.96
CA GLU A 8 18.73 12.31 -10.11
C GLU A 8 19.29 11.32 -9.06
N GLY A 9 18.58 10.21 -8.83
CA GLY A 9 19.04 9.15 -7.92
C GLY A 9 18.96 9.49 -6.43
N SER A 10 18.34 10.60 -6.06
CA SER A 10 18.21 11.05 -4.67
C SER A 10 16.77 11.42 -4.31
N ILE A 11 16.42 11.31 -3.03
CA ILE A 11 15.13 11.80 -2.52
C ILE A 11 15.18 13.33 -2.44
N ARG A 12 14.24 13.99 -3.10
CA ARG A 12 14.09 15.45 -3.07
C ARG A 12 12.99 15.93 -2.12
N HIS A 13 11.95 15.11 -1.93
CA HIS A 13 10.84 15.42 -1.03
C HIS A 13 10.28 14.13 -0.44
N SER A 14 9.82 14.20 0.80
CA SER A 14 9.02 13.15 1.42
C SER A 14 7.92 13.75 2.29
N ALA A 15 6.75 13.11 2.30
CA ALA A 15 5.61 13.57 3.05
C ALA A 15 4.70 12.42 3.47
N VAL A 16 3.95 12.63 4.55
CA VAL A 16 2.91 11.72 5.01
C VAL A 16 1.55 12.38 4.79
N ILE A 17 0.69 11.70 4.05
CA ILE A 17 -0.70 12.06 3.84
C ILE A 17 -1.54 11.31 4.89
N PRO A 18 -2.30 12.00 5.77
CA PRO A 18 -2.98 11.41 6.93
C PRO A 18 -4.29 10.67 6.57
N ILE A 19 -4.35 10.07 5.39
CA ILE A 19 -5.42 9.19 4.93
C ILE A 19 -4.82 7.99 4.19
N GLY A 20 -5.55 6.88 4.12
CA GLY A 20 -5.09 5.68 3.44
C GLY A 20 -6.13 4.56 3.44
N GLY A 21 -5.69 3.31 3.28
CA GLY A 21 -6.60 2.16 3.12
C GLY A 21 -7.57 1.93 4.28
N LYS A 22 -7.28 2.41 5.49
CA LYS A 22 -8.21 2.36 6.64
C LYS A 22 -9.43 3.26 6.43
N ASN A 23 -9.28 4.39 5.76
CA ASN A 23 -10.39 5.28 5.43
C ASN A 23 -11.35 4.59 4.45
N ILE A 24 -10.83 3.82 3.49
CA ILE A 24 -11.66 3.01 2.59
C ILE A 24 -12.49 1.99 3.38
N THR A 25 -11.85 1.28 4.32
CA THR A 25 -12.55 0.33 5.20
C THR A 25 -13.65 0.99 6.01
N SER A 26 -13.38 2.19 6.56
CA SER A 26 -14.37 2.97 7.31
C SER A 26 -15.56 3.37 6.44
N ASP A 27 -15.32 3.81 5.21
CA ASP A 27 -16.39 4.20 4.29
C ASP A 27 -17.26 3.00 3.90
N ILE A 28 -16.65 1.83 3.65
CA ILE A 28 -17.38 0.58 3.41
C ILE A 28 -18.23 0.21 4.64
N ALA A 29 -17.66 0.27 5.85
CA ALA A 29 -18.37 -0.04 7.08
C ALA A 29 -19.59 0.86 7.28
N ILE A 30 -19.44 2.16 7.06
CA ILE A 30 -20.52 3.15 7.17
C ILE A 30 -21.57 2.92 6.06
N GLY A 31 -21.14 2.82 4.80
CA GLY A 31 -22.01 2.68 3.64
C GLY A 31 -22.83 1.39 3.66
N LEU A 32 -22.22 0.29 4.10
CA LEU A 32 -22.87 -1.03 4.17
C LEU A 32 -23.48 -1.34 5.54
N ARG A 33 -23.24 -0.48 6.55
CA ARG A 33 -23.64 -0.68 7.95
C ARG A 33 -23.16 -2.03 8.50
N THR A 34 -21.90 -2.36 8.22
CA THR A 34 -21.23 -3.62 8.60
C THR A 34 -20.03 -3.35 9.52
N PRO A 35 -19.62 -4.28 10.40
CA PRO A 35 -18.44 -4.13 11.24
C PRO A 35 -17.15 -3.92 10.44
N LEU A 36 -16.15 -3.30 11.06
CA LEU A 36 -14.88 -2.94 10.40
C LEU A 36 -14.09 -4.15 9.88
N ASP A 37 -14.13 -5.28 10.60
CA ASP A 37 -13.50 -6.54 10.19
C ASP A 37 -14.15 -7.09 8.91
N GLN A 38 -15.48 -7.08 8.84
CA GLN A 38 -16.22 -7.50 7.65
C GLN A 38 -16.02 -6.53 6.49
N ALA A 39 -15.97 -5.22 6.76
CA ALA A 39 -15.67 -4.21 5.76
C ALA A 39 -14.26 -4.39 5.16
N GLU A 40 -13.27 -4.75 5.98
CA GLU A 40 -11.91 -5.03 5.52
C GLU A 40 -11.87 -6.27 4.62
N GLU A 41 -12.61 -7.32 4.97
CA GLU A 41 -12.73 -8.52 4.16
C GLU A 41 -13.39 -8.23 2.81
N ILE A 42 -14.50 -7.49 2.81
CA ILE A 42 -15.19 -7.04 1.59
C ILE A 42 -14.25 -6.18 0.73
N LYS A 43 -13.48 -5.28 1.37
CA LYS A 43 -12.49 -4.44 0.70
C LYS A 43 -11.48 -5.30 -0.07
N ARG A 44 -10.88 -6.28 0.61
CA ARG A 44 -9.82 -7.13 0.03
C ARG A 44 -10.32 -8.05 -1.08
N LYS A 45 -11.54 -8.58 -0.96
CA LYS A 45 -12.06 -9.62 -1.89
C LYS A 45 -12.80 -9.07 -3.10
N HIS A 46 -13.50 -7.95 -2.93
CA HIS A 46 -14.55 -7.56 -3.88
C HIS A 46 -14.42 -6.14 -4.42
N SER A 47 -13.59 -5.30 -3.81
CA SER A 47 -13.52 -3.88 -4.20
C SER A 47 -12.65 -3.63 -5.42
N SER A 48 -12.95 -2.52 -6.10
CA SER A 48 -12.18 -1.96 -7.21
C SER A 48 -12.24 -0.44 -7.11
N ALA A 49 -11.14 0.23 -7.42
CA ALA A 49 -11.03 1.68 -7.46
C ALA A 49 -11.78 2.28 -8.65
N LEU A 50 -11.88 1.54 -9.75
CA LEU A 50 -12.63 1.93 -10.95
C LEU A 50 -13.75 0.95 -11.24
N SER A 51 -14.83 1.47 -11.83
CA SER A 51 -15.96 0.64 -12.25
C SER A 51 -15.55 -0.19 -13.46
N VAL A 52 -15.27 -1.47 -13.23
CA VAL A 52 -15.13 -2.43 -14.32
C VAL A 52 -16.52 -2.92 -14.66
N ARG A 53 -16.94 -2.81 -15.93
CA ARG A 53 -18.14 -3.50 -16.42
C ARG A 53 -17.90 -5.00 -16.26
N SER A 54 -18.39 -5.58 -15.18
CA SER A 54 -18.37 -7.03 -14.99
C SER A 54 -19.53 -7.57 -15.82
N GLU A 55 -19.24 -8.36 -16.85
CA GLU A 55 -20.29 -9.06 -17.62
C GLU A 55 -21.08 -10.06 -16.74
N ASP A 56 -20.51 -10.42 -15.59
CA ASP A 56 -20.93 -11.56 -14.78
C ASP A 56 -21.96 -11.26 -13.68
N GLY A 57 -22.45 -10.02 -13.54
CA GLY A 57 -23.48 -9.70 -12.54
C GLY A 57 -23.12 -10.10 -11.10
N HIS A 58 -21.83 -10.17 -10.76
CA HIS A 58 -21.36 -10.68 -9.48
C HIS A 58 -21.90 -9.84 -8.31
N LEU A 59 -22.69 -10.50 -7.46
CA LEU A 59 -23.21 -9.93 -6.23
C LEU A 59 -22.27 -10.25 -5.06
N VAL A 60 -21.95 -9.24 -4.27
CA VAL A 60 -21.25 -9.33 -3.00
C VAL A 60 -22.29 -9.54 -1.91
N GLU A 61 -22.11 -10.59 -1.11
CA GLU A 61 -22.95 -10.83 0.06
C GLU A 61 -22.38 -10.11 1.27
N VAL A 62 -23.22 -9.29 1.91
CA VAL A 62 -22.89 -8.53 3.11
C VAL A 62 -23.69 -9.15 4.26
N PRO A 63 -23.01 -9.72 5.28
CA PRO A 63 -23.67 -10.27 6.45
C PRO A 63 -24.53 -9.20 7.14
N GLY A 64 -25.71 -9.60 7.58
CA GLY A 64 -26.58 -8.72 8.37
C GLY A 64 -26.07 -8.58 9.81
N VAL A 65 -26.28 -7.41 10.40
CA VAL A 65 -25.82 -7.08 11.76
C VAL A 65 -27.01 -6.80 12.66
N GLY A 66 -27.01 -7.37 13.87
CA GLY A 66 -28.06 -7.13 14.87
C GLY A 66 -29.42 -7.68 14.46
N GLY A 67 -29.47 -8.94 14.00
CA GLY A 67 -30.71 -9.63 13.61
C GLY A 67 -31.27 -9.24 12.23
N ARG A 68 -30.58 -8.36 11.48
CA ARG A 68 -30.94 -8.05 10.10
C ARG A 68 -30.53 -9.19 9.16
N PRO A 69 -31.28 -9.46 8.08
CA PRO A 69 -30.87 -10.44 7.07
C PRO A 69 -29.65 -9.97 6.28
N ALA A 70 -28.90 -10.93 5.72
CA ALA A 70 -27.83 -10.64 4.76
C ALA A 70 -28.38 -9.92 3.52
N ARG A 71 -27.55 -9.07 2.93
CA ARG A 71 -27.91 -8.27 1.76
C ARG A 71 -26.94 -8.56 0.62
N LYS A 72 -27.45 -8.54 -0.61
CA LYS A 72 -26.64 -8.63 -1.82
C LYS A 72 -26.45 -7.24 -2.41
N LEU A 73 -25.24 -6.95 -2.86
CA LEU A 73 -24.81 -5.66 -3.40
C LEU A 73 -24.02 -5.91 -4.68
N SER A 74 -24.25 -5.10 -5.72
CA SER A 74 -23.44 -5.22 -6.94
C SER A 74 -22.03 -4.66 -6.73
N ARG A 75 -21.07 -5.11 -7.56
CA ARG A 75 -19.73 -4.53 -7.56
C ARG A 75 -19.75 -3.04 -7.89
N GLU A 76 -20.67 -2.55 -8.74
CA GLU A 76 -20.75 -1.11 -9.03
C GLU A 76 -21.13 -0.30 -7.77
N GLN A 77 -22.05 -0.83 -6.96
CA GLN A 77 -22.42 -0.17 -5.70
C GLN A 77 -21.25 -0.15 -4.71
N LEU A 78 -20.42 -1.21 -4.67
CA LEU A 78 -19.20 -1.22 -3.86
C LEU A 78 -18.20 -0.18 -4.35
N THR A 79 -17.96 -0.15 -5.66
CA THR A 79 -17.04 0.81 -6.29
C THR A 79 -17.51 2.25 -6.14
N ALA A 80 -18.82 2.50 -6.11
CA ALA A 80 -19.37 3.83 -5.81
C ALA A 80 -19.01 4.34 -4.40
N ILE A 81 -18.60 3.46 -3.48
CA ILE A 81 -18.08 3.82 -2.15
C ILE A 81 -16.54 3.91 -2.21
N VAL A 82 -15.89 2.91 -2.80
CA VAL A 82 -14.43 2.76 -2.76
C VAL A 82 -13.70 3.72 -3.69
N GLY A 83 -14.20 3.90 -4.91
CA GLY A 83 -13.59 4.74 -5.94
C GLY A 83 -13.38 6.18 -5.48
N PRO A 84 -14.41 6.88 -4.97
CA PRO A 84 -14.25 8.24 -4.47
C PRO A 84 -13.22 8.38 -3.35
N ARG A 85 -13.12 7.41 -2.43
CA ARG A 85 -12.09 7.46 -1.38
C ARG A 85 -10.69 7.21 -1.91
N MET A 86 -10.55 6.28 -2.85
CA MET A 86 -9.25 6.03 -3.49
C MET A 86 -8.80 7.25 -4.28
N GLU A 87 -9.70 7.87 -5.05
CA GLU A 87 -9.45 9.11 -5.78
C GLU A 87 -9.03 10.22 -4.83
N GLU A 88 -9.74 10.41 -3.72
CA GLU A 88 -9.41 11.43 -2.74
C GLU A 88 -8.00 11.24 -2.16
N ILE A 89 -7.62 10.01 -1.80
CA ILE A 89 -6.25 9.68 -1.33
C ILE A 89 -5.20 10.12 -2.35
N LEU A 90 -5.42 9.79 -3.62
CA LEU A 90 -4.50 10.14 -4.70
C LEU A 90 -4.49 11.65 -4.98
N VAL A 91 -5.64 12.32 -4.89
CA VAL A 91 -5.76 13.79 -5.05
C VAL A 91 -5.00 14.52 -3.96
N PHE A 92 -5.06 14.06 -2.71
CA PHE A 92 -4.26 14.63 -1.63
C PHE A 92 -2.76 14.41 -1.86
N ALA A 93 -2.36 13.24 -2.35
CA ALA A 93 -0.96 12.98 -2.71
C ALA A 93 -0.50 13.86 -3.89
N ASN A 94 -1.32 14.05 -4.92
CA ASN A 94 -1.01 14.94 -6.05
C ASN A 94 -0.96 16.42 -5.61
N ARG A 95 -1.83 16.84 -4.69
CA ARG A 95 -1.76 18.19 -4.11
C ARG A 95 -0.45 18.40 -3.37
N GLU A 96 0.02 17.38 -2.64
CA GLU A 96 1.31 17.43 -1.95
C GLU A 96 2.48 17.48 -2.93
N LEU A 97 2.43 16.70 -4.02
CA LEU A 97 3.43 16.75 -5.08
C LEU A 97 3.53 18.16 -5.68
N LYS A 98 2.40 18.77 -6.05
CA LYS A 98 2.36 20.15 -6.56
C LYS A 98 2.87 21.17 -5.55
N ARG A 99 2.50 21.00 -4.27
CA ARG A 99 2.98 21.86 -3.17
C ARG A 99 4.50 21.79 -3.01
N SER A 100 5.11 20.63 -3.28
CA SER A 100 6.55 20.45 -3.20
C SER A 100 7.33 21.14 -4.34
N GLY A 101 6.66 21.51 -5.44
CA GLY A 101 7.27 22.18 -6.61
C GLY A 101 8.09 21.25 -7.51
N PHE A 102 7.99 19.93 -7.32
CA PHE A 102 8.73 18.94 -8.11
C PHE A 102 7.88 18.30 -9.23
N ASP A 103 6.61 18.68 -9.41
CA ASP A 103 5.71 18.05 -10.38
C ASP A 103 6.21 18.15 -11.82
N ASP A 104 6.77 19.28 -12.23
CA ASP A 104 7.33 19.49 -13.58
C ASP A 104 8.60 18.65 -13.86
N LEU A 105 9.25 18.13 -12.82
CA LEU A 105 10.50 17.37 -12.94
C LEU A 105 10.25 15.85 -13.06
N MET A 106 9.01 15.39 -12.87
CA MET A 106 8.66 13.98 -12.74
C MET A 106 8.36 13.30 -14.09
N ARG A 107 9.39 13.14 -14.92
CA ARG A 107 9.28 12.45 -16.22
C ARG A 107 9.11 10.92 -16.12
N ALA A 108 9.47 10.33 -14.98
CA ALA A 108 9.48 8.89 -14.77
C ALA A 108 8.11 8.30 -14.41
N GLY A 109 7.12 9.15 -14.08
CA GLY A 109 5.79 8.72 -13.67
C GLY A 109 5.68 8.37 -12.18
N VAL A 110 4.59 7.70 -11.81
CA VAL A 110 4.23 7.33 -10.44
C VAL A 110 4.38 5.82 -10.22
N VAL A 111 4.92 5.45 -9.06
CA VAL A 111 4.99 4.05 -8.63
C VAL A 111 4.18 3.90 -7.34
N LEU A 112 3.11 3.12 -7.40
CA LEU A 112 2.30 2.79 -6.24
C LEU A 112 2.86 1.54 -5.54
N THR A 113 3.03 1.59 -4.23
CA THR A 113 3.45 0.43 -3.41
C THR A 113 2.58 0.31 -2.16
N GLY A 114 2.82 -0.73 -1.36
CA GLY A 114 2.03 -1.03 -0.17
C GLY A 114 0.74 -1.77 -0.49
N GLY A 115 0.00 -2.17 0.56
CA GLY A 115 -1.23 -2.96 0.39
C GLY A 115 -2.39 -2.22 -0.28
N GLY A 116 -2.43 -0.88 -0.19
CA GLY A 116 -3.43 -0.08 -0.89
C GLY A 116 -3.27 -0.09 -2.41
N ALA A 117 -2.04 -0.30 -2.90
CA ALA A 117 -1.74 -0.37 -4.32
C ALA A 117 -2.30 -1.64 -4.99
N LEU A 118 -2.60 -2.68 -4.20
CA LEU A 118 -3.19 -3.93 -4.70
C LEU A 118 -4.68 -3.80 -5.04
N MET A 119 -5.29 -2.63 -4.81
CA MET A 119 -6.66 -2.40 -5.20
C MET A 119 -6.80 -2.43 -6.73
N PRO A 120 -7.68 -3.26 -7.30
CA PRO A 120 -7.92 -3.28 -8.74
C PRO A 120 -8.28 -1.87 -9.26
N GLY A 121 -7.70 -1.46 -10.39
CA GLY A 121 -7.91 -0.13 -10.96
C GLY A 121 -7.09 1.00 -10.29
N ALA A 122 -6.23 0.70 -9.30
CA ALA A 122 -5.47 1.73 -8.59
C ALA A 122 -4.45 2.44 -9.46
N ALA A 123 -3.75 1.71 -10.33
CA ALA A 123 -2.75 2.29 -11.23
C ALA A 123 -3.42 3.22 -12.25
N GLU A 124 -4.50 2.74 -12.87
CA GLU A 124 -5.28 3.48 -13.87
C GLU A 124 -5.90 4.75 -13.26
N LEU A 125 -6.43 4.66 -12.03
CA LEU A 125 -6.93 5.84 -11.33
C LEU A 125 -5.79 6.81 -10.99
N ALA A 126 -4.60 6.32 -10.63
CA ALA A 126 -3.45 7.19 -10.44
C ALA A 126 -3.01 7.88 -11.73
N GLU A 127 -3.05 7.20 -12.89
CA GLU A 127 -2.78 7.86 -14.17
C GLU A 127 -3.76 9.02 -14.42
N GLN A 128 -5.04 8.82 -14.13
CA GLN A 128 -6.07 9.86 -14.27
C GLN A 128 -5.82 11.03 -13.32
N VAL A 129 -5.45 10.77 -12.06
CA VAL A 129 -5.29 11.81 -11.04
C VAL A 129 -3.99 12.59 -11.19
N PHE A 130 -2.88 11.92 -11.53
CA PHE A 130 -1.56 12.55 -11.65
C PHE A 130 -1.28 13.08 -13.06
N GLY A 131 -1.98 12.59 -14.09
CA GLY A 131 -1.75 13.00 -15.47
C GLY A 131 -0.41 12.51 -16.04
N MET A 132 0.13 11.42 -15.49
CA MET A 132 1.40 10.81 -15.91
C MET A 132 1.32 9.28 -15.77
N PRO A 133 2.18 8.51 -16.46
CA PRO A 133 2.16 7.05 -16.38
C PRO A 133 2.29 6.57 -14.93
N ALA A 134 1.50 5.56 -14.56
CA ALA A 134 1.51 5.01 -13.22
C ALA A 134 1.51 3.49 -13.26
N LYS A 135 2.23 2.87 -12.32
CA LYS A 135 2.29 1.41 -12.21
C LYS A 135 2.35 0.96 -10.76
N ILE A 136 2.02 -0.31 -10.55
CA ILE A 136 2.26 -0.99 -9.27
C ILE A 136 3.73 -1.39 -9.20
N GLY A 137 4.42 -0.92 -8.17
CA GLY A 137 5.80 -1.28 -7.87
C GLY A 137 5.86 -2.64 -7.19
N VAL A 138 6.46 -3.61 -7.87
CA VAL A 138 6.77 -4.94 -7.31
C VAL A 138 8.25 -4.91 -6.92
N PRO A 139 8.59 -4.97 -5.62
CA PRO A 139 9.99 -5.03 -5.21
C PRO A 139 10.62 -6.34 -5.68
N ASP A 140 11.91 -6.31 -6.01
CA ASP A 140 12.64 -7.52 -6.37
C ASP A 140 12.62 -8.50 -5.19
N SER A 141 11.92 -9.62 -5.39
CA SER A 141 11.80 -10.64 -4.36
C SER A 141 13.18 -11.27 -4.12
N LEU A 142 13.54 -11.44 -2.86
CA LEU A 142 14.82 -12.00 -2.43
C LEU A 142 14.85 -13.51 -2.67
N GLY A 143 14.94 -13.92 -3.93
CA GLY A 143 14.87 -15.32 -4.32
C GLY A 143 13.48 -15.95 -4.15
N GLY A 144 12.40 -15.19 -4.38
CA GLY A 144 11.03 -15.73 -4.39
C GLY A 144 10.40 -15.92 -3.01
N LEU A 145 10.95 -15.32 -1.94
CA LEU A 145 10.38 -15.40 -0.58
C LEU A 145 8.96 -14.83 -0.46
N VAL A 146 8.58 -13.92 -1.37
CA VAL A 146 7.28 -13.26 -1.36
C VAL A 146 6.65 -13.40 -2.74
N PRO A 147 5.40 -13.91 -2.84
CA PRO A 147 4.65 -13.95 -4.09
C PRO A 147 4.50 -12.54 -4.71
N ALA A 148 4.72 -12.43 -6.02
CA ALA A 148 4.78 -11.13 -6.72
C ALA A 148 3.48 -10.31 -6.62
N ASP A 149 2.33 -10.97 -6.53
CA ASP A 149 1.00 -10.38 -6.36
C ASP A 149 0.77 -9.74 -4.98
N THR A 150 1.51 -10.18 -3.95
CA THR A 150 1.47 -9.60 -2.60
C THR A 150 2.71 -8.77 -2.28
N ALA A 151 3.77 -8.89 -3.06
CA ALA A 151 5.05 -8.22 -2.87
C ALA A 151 4.97 -6.69 -2.66
N PRO A 152 4.08 -5.93 -3.33
CA PRO A 152 3.92 -4.51 -3.04
C PRO A 152 3.63 -4.20 -1.56
N MET A 153 2.92 -5.08 -0.84
CA MET A 153 2.67 -4.94 0.61
C MET A 153 3.95 -4.93 1.44
N PHE A 154 4.99 -5.60 0.95
CA PHE A 154 6.24 -5.82 1.66
C PHE A 154 7.37 -4.91 1.17
N ALA A 155 7.07 -3.95 0.28
CA ALA A 155 8.05 -3.06 -0.33
C ALA A 155 8.96 -2.37 0.69
N THR A 156 8.41 -1.86 1.80
CA THR A 156 9.20 -1.23 2.87
C THR A 156 10.16 -2.21 3.53
N GLY A 157 9.70 -3.41 3.89
CA GLY A 157 10.54 -4.43 4.53
C GLY A 157 11.67 -4.91 3.61
N ILE A 158 11.33 -5.19 2.35
CA ILE A 158 12.31 -5.60 1.33
C ILE A 158 13.32 -4.49 1.08
N GLY A 159 12.86 -3.24 0.92
CA GLY A 159 13.73 -2.08 0.70
C GLY A 159 14.71 -1.83 1.84
N LEU A 160 14.26 -1.95 3.10
CA LEU A 160 15.15 -1.85 4.27
C LEU A 160 16.21 -2.96 4.29
N MET A 161 15.83 -4.17 3.88
CA MET A 161 16.76 -5.29 3.84
C MET A 161 17.81 -5.13 2.73
N LEU A 162 17.38 -4.74 1.52
CA LEU A 162 18.27 -4.41 0.40
C LEU A 162 19.23 -3.28 0.78
N TYR A 163 18.71 -2.21 1.38
CA TYR A 163 19.53 -1.09 1.87
C TYR A 163 20.61 -1.56 2.85
N GLY A 164 20.27 -2.46 3.78
CA GLY A 164 21.23 -3.05 4.73
C GLY A 164 22.30 -3.93 4.07
N ILE A 165 21.96 -4.66 3.00
CA ILE A 165 22.89 -5.47 2.21
C ILE A 165 23.85 -4.59 1.41
N GLU A 166 23.34 -3.53 0.79
CA GLU A 166 24.11 -2.60 -0.04
C GLU A 166 25.00 -1.67 0.80
N ASN A 167 24.62 -1.42 2.06
CA ASN A 167 25.35 -0.57 2.99
C ASN A 167 25.86 -1.36 4.23
N PRO A 168 26.68 -2.42 4.06
CA PRO A 168 27.08 -3.32 5.15
C PRO A 168 28.04 -2.66 6.17
N GLY A 169 28.33 -1.36 6.05
CA GLY A 169 29.43 -0.69 6.74
C GLY A 169 29.21 0.77 7.19
N LYS A 170 28.00 1.35 7.13
CA LYS A 170 27.76 2.64 7.82
C LYS A 170 27.60 2.43 9.33
N LYS A 171 28.72 2.14 9.98
CA LYS A 171 28.86 1.95 11.42
C LYS A 171 29.30 3.27 12.06
N ASP A 172 28.50 4.33 11.94
CA ASP A 172 28.73 5.61 12.65
C ASP A 172 28.07 5.62 14.03
N TRP A 173 28.27 4.55 14.79
CA TRP A 173 28.16 4.59 16.25
C TRP A 173 29.20 3.68 16.86
N GLY A 174 30.27 4.29 17.37
CA GLY A 174 31.16 3.70 18.35
C GLY A 174 32.05 2.58 17.81
N ASN A 175 33.35 2.86 17.85
CA ASN A 175 34.44 1.91 17.82
C ASN A 175 34.07 0.54 18.43
N ASP A 176 34.14 -0.52 17.62
CA ASP A 176 34.83 -1.77 17.98
C ASP A 176 34.71 -2.76 16.82
N GLY A 177 35.89 -3.24 16.42
CA GLY A 177 36.05 -4.29 15.43
C GLY A 177 35.35 -5.57 15.87
N ASP A 178 34.81 -6.30 14.89
CA ASP A 178 34.87 -7.77 14.83
C ASP A 178 33.99 -8.25 13.67
N HIS A 179 34.61 -8.99 12.77
CA HIS A 179 34.02 -9.54 11.56
C HIS A 179 33.14 -10.76 11.89
N GLN A 180 31.82 -10.55 12.07
CA GLN A 180 30.78 -11.60 11.98
C GLN A 180 29.36 -11.00 12.14
N GLY A 181 28.88 -10.32 11.10
CA GLY A 181 27.63 -9.54 11.13
C GLY A 181 26.33 -10.37 11.10
N ILE A 182 26.30 -11.48 10.35
CA ILE A 182 25.03 -12.20 10.08
C ILE A 182 24.64 -13.13 11.24
N GLY A 183 25.58 -13.86 11.82
CA GLY A 183 25.31 -14.76 12.96
C GLY A 183 24.85 -14.02 14.23
N ARG A 184 25.31 -12.77 14.41
CA ARG A 184 24.98 -11.94 15.58
C ARG A 184 23.56 -11.37 15.51
N ILE A 185 23.06 -11.07 14.30
CA ILE A 185 21.68 -10.60 14.07
C ILE A 185 20.70 -11.76 14.35
N PHE A 186 20.98 -12.95 13.83
CA PHE A 186 20.14 -14.13 14.06
C PHE A 186 20.12 -14.54 15.55
N GLY A 187 21.26 -14.41 16.23
CA GLY A 187 21.38 -14.63 17.68
C GLY A 187 20.58 -13.63 18.52
N ARG A 188 20.51 -12.35 18.13
CA ARG A 188 19.70 -11.34 18.81
C ARG A 188 18.20 -11.58 18.61
N MET A 189 17.80 -11.96 17.41
CA MET A 189 16.39 -12.28 17.10
C MET A 189 15.91 -13.48 17.93
N LYS A 190 16.73 -14.54 18.01
CA LYS A 190 16.40 -15.74 18.82
C LYS A 190 16.25 -15.42 20.31
N ARG A 191 17.04 -14.48 20.83
CA ARG A 191 16.97 -14.05 22.24
C ARG A 191 15.70 -13.27 22.54
N TRP A 192 15.30 -12.38 21.63
CA TRP A 192 14.07 -11.59 21.77
C TRP A 192 12.80 -12.45 21.73
N PHE A 193 12.77 -13.51 20.90
CA PHE A 193 11.67 -14.49 20.89
C PHE A 193 11.72 -15.48 22.05
N GLY A 194 12.89 -15.72 22.65
CA GLY A 194 13.04 -16.55 23.85
C GLY A 194 12.50 -15.86 25.11
N ASP A 195 12.57 -14.53 25.18
CA ASP A 195 12.04 -13.75 26.31
C ASP A 195 10.51 -13.51 26.23
N LEU A 196 9.87 -13.98 25.16
CA LEU A 196 8.42 -13.87 24.90
C LEU A 196 7.67 -15.20 25.09
N ALA A 197 8.34 -16.24 25.59
CA ALA A 197 7.77 -17.53 25.98
C ALA A 197 7.84 -17.71 27.50
#